data_AF-A0A842R2B9-F1
#
_entry.id   AF-A0A842R2B9-F1
#
_cell.length_a   1.000
_cell.length_b   1.000
_cell.length_c   1.000
_cell.angle_alpha   90.00
_cell.angle_beta   90.00
_cell.angle_gamma   90.00
#
_symmetry.space_group_name_H-M   'P 1'
#
loop_
_entity.id
_entity.type
_entity.pdbx_description
1 polymer ?
#
loop_
_entity_poly.entity_id
_entity_poly.type
_entity_poly.pdbx_seq_one_letter_code
_entity_poly.pdbx_strand_id
1 'polypeptide(L)'
;MREAIEALVRLHGTSVNDRVKEATGMGRDEFKQHMEKRKLNKKLIVIYLYVGIKKVSISLHGDDPGTHEMIAGNGAGRHFNTIREAIKKASAFFHVQVKGVMHRKNLDAFPGIVDLAKNAGAREVQVQVLLKGGEAARLPNSVFLEGTGAMKAILVYSLFATNMSSHSFRKASSTCLPSFALVS
;
A
#
# COMPACT_ATOMS: atom_id res chain seq x y z
N MET A 1 23.98 -11.75 -8.66
CA MET A 1 23.10 -10.57 -8.41
C MET A 1 23.64 -9.27 -9.02
N ARG A 2 24.90 -8.88 -8.79
CA ARG A 2 25.58 -7.82 -9.58
C ARG A 2 25.48 -8.12 -11.09
N GLU A 3 25.75 -9.37 -11.44
CA GLU A 3 25.61 -9.91 -12.79
C GLU A 3 24.18 -9.82 -13.34
N ALA A 4 23.14 -9.96 -12.51
CA ALA A 4 21.75 -9.85 -12.96
C ALA A 4 21.35 -8.41 -13.28
N ILE A 5 21.85 -7.44 -12.49
CA ILE A 5 21.66 -6.01 -12.75
C ILE A 5 22.48 -5.59 -13.97
N GLU A 6 23.72 -6.06 -14.11
CA GLU A 6 24.57 -5.81 -15.28
C GLU A 6 24.01 -6.47 -16.55
N ALA A 7 23.42 -7.67 -16.45
CA ALA A 7 22.72 -8.34 -17.56
C ALA A 7 21.47 -7.58 -17.99
N LEU A 8 20.67 -7.08 -17.04
CA LEU A 8 19.53 -6.22 -17.32
C LEU A 8 19.97 -4.94 -18.05
N VAL A 9 20.99 -4.23 -17.55
CA VAL A 9 21.56 -3.04 -18.21
C VAL A 9 22.02 -3.33 -19.63
N ARG A 10 22.69 -4.47 -19.86
CA ARG A 10 23.11 -4.91 -21.19
C ARG A 10 21.92 -5.17 -22.12
N LEU A 11 20.81 -5.70 -21.60
CA LEU A 11 19.62 -6.03 -22.39
C LEU A 11 18.78 -4.80 -22.80
N HIS A 12 18.71 -3.75 -21.97
CA HIS A 12 17.82 -2.61 -22.24
C HIS A 12 18.54 -1.28 -22.55
N GLY A 13 19.86 -1.28 -22.69
CA GLY A 13 20.66 -0.15 -23.20
C GLY A 13 20.66 1.13 -22.36
N THR A 14 19.86 1.21 -21.30
CA THR A 14 19.79 2.35 -20.37
C THR A 14 20.56 2.03 -19.11
N SER A 15 21.44 2.95 -18.68
CA SER A 15 22.19 2.76 -17.45
C SER A 15 21.22 2.79 -16.25
N VAL A 16 21.48 1.98 -15.21
CA VAL A 16 20.68 1.99 -13.98
C VAL A 16 20.56 3.41 -13.39
N ASN A 17 21.62 4.20 -13.51
CA ASN A 17 21.65 5.55 -12.96
C ASN A 17 20.64 6.47 -13.65
N ASP A 18 20.43 6.31 -14.96
CA ASP A 18 19.47 7.11 -15.71
C ASP A 18 18.04 6.77 -15.31
N ARG A 19 17.72 5.48 -15.16
CA ARG A 19 16.39 5.06 -14.67
C ARG A 19 16.12 5.49 -13.23
N VAL A 20 17.13 5.42 -12.36
CA VAL A 20 17.00 5.93 -10.99
C VAL A 20 16.77 7.44 -11.01
N LYS A 21 17.52 8.18 -11.83
CA LYS A 21 17.34 9.64 -11.96
C LYS A 21 15.98 10.00 -12.54
N GLU A 22 15.52 9.29 -13.56
CA GLU A 22 14.19 9.48 -14.16
C GLU A 22 13.07 9.22 -13.14
N ALA A 23 13.15 8.12 -12.40
CA ALA A 23 12.08 7.73 -11.49
C ALA A 23 12.07 8.53 -10.18
N THR A 24 13.21 9.04 -9.73
CA THR A 24 13.35 9.68 -8.40
C THR A 24 13.71 11.15 -8.45
N GLY A 25 14.18 11.66 -9.60
CA GLY A 25 14.78 13.00 -9.74
C GLY A 25 16.18 13.13 -9.14
N MET A 26 16.71 12.10 -8.47
CA MET A 26 17.96 12.18 -7.71
C MET A 26 19.18 11.75 -8.53
N GLY A 27 20.33 12.39 -8.26
CA GLY A 27 21.63 11.91 -8.75
C GLY A 27 22.07 10.61 -8.05
N ARG A 28 23.08 9.92 -8.61
CA ARG A 28 23.59 8.64 -8.06
C ARG A 28 24.02 8.74 -6.59
N ASP A 29 24.77 9.79 -6.24
CA ASP A 29 25.33 9.97 -4.90
C ASP A 29 24.28 10.44 -3.90
N GLU A 30 23.39 11.33 -4.34
CA GLU A 30 22.22 11.75 -3.57
C GLU A 30 21.31 10.56 -3.25
N PHE A 31 21.00 9.73 -4.25
CA PHE A 31 20.24 8.50 -4.04
C PHE A 31 20.95 7.54 -3.08
N LYS A 32 22.28 7.41 -3.15
CA LYS A 32 23.05 6.59 -2.21
C LYS A 32 22.90 7.10 -0.76
N GLN A 33 23.12 8.39 -0.53
CA GLN A 33 22.98 9.00 0.80
C GLN A 33 21.54 8.89 1.33
N HIS A 34 20.56 9.08 0.46
CA HIS A 34 19.15 8.95 0.81
C HIS A 34 18.79 7.53 1.29
N MET A 35 19.32 6.52 0.59
CA MET A 35 19.09 5.11 0.93
C MET A 35 19.77 4.69 2.24
N GLU A 36 20.99 5.17 2.47
CA GLU A 36 21.74 4.95 3.72
C GLU A 36 21.01 5.59 4.92
N LYS A 37 20.58 6.85 4.78
CA LYS A 37 19.81 7.57 5.81
C LYS A 37 18.52 6.84 6.21
N ARG A 38 17.83 6.20 5.26
CA ARG A 38 16.56 5.50 5.49
C ARG A 38 16.71 4.02 5.86
N LYS A 39 17.94 3.51 5.95
CA LYS A 39 18.24 2.07 6.16
C LYS A 39 17.47 1.18 5.19
N LEU A 40 17.44 1.56 3.92
CA LEU A 40 16.73 0.85 2.87
C LEU A 40 17.66 -0.08 2.08
N ASN A 41 17.13 -1.22 1.64
CA ASN A 41 17.87 -2.12 0.76
C ASN A 41 17.97 -1.52 -0.65
N LYS A 42 19.09 -0.84 -0.93
CA LYS A 42 19.37 -0.19 -2.21
C LYS A 42 19.19 -1.12 -3.41
N LYS A 43 19.55 -2.39 -3.28
CA LYS A 43 19.49 -3.35 -4.39
C LYS A 43 18.05 -3.62 -4.82
N LEU A 44 17.13 -3.79 -3.87
CA LEU A 44 15.72 -4.12 -4.15
C LEU A 44 14.99 -2.94 -4.82
N ILE A 45 15.17 -1.73 -4.29
CA ILE A 45 14.54 -0.52 -4.86
C ILE A 45 15.03 -0.26 -6.27
N VAL A 46 16.34 -0.42 -6.52
CA VAL A 46 16.90 -0.29 -7.87
C VAL A 46 16.28 -1.31 -8.82
N ILE A 47 16.12 -2.57 -8.41
CA ILE A 47 15.47 -3.59 -9.25
C ILE A 47 14.03 -3.18 -9.58
N TYR A 48 13.26 -2.74 -8.59
CA TYR A 48 11.86 -2.33 -8.81
C TYR A 48 11.73 -1.11 -9.73
N LEU A 49 12.57 -0.09 -9.55
CA LEU A 49 12.61 1.07 -10.45
C LEU A 49 13.06 0.65 -11.85
N TYR A 50 14.04 -0.26 -11.94
CA TYR A 50 14.55 -0.75 -13.20
C TYR A 50 13.49 -1.50 -14.01
N VAL A 51 12.73 -2.40 -13.38
CA VAL A 51 11.64 -3.13 -14.05
C VAL A 51 10.38 -2.27 -14.28
N GLY A 52 10.45 -0.96 -13.99
CA GLY A 52 9.37 -0.02 -14.28
C GLY A 52 8.20 -0.09 -13.29
N ILE A 53 8.40 -0.61 -12.07
CA ILE A 53 7.34 -0.54 -11.05
C ILE A 53 7.14 0.91 -10.64
N LYS A 54 5.99 1.47 -11.00
CA LYS A 54 5.59 2.84 -10.64
C LYS A 54 4.65 2.88 -9.45
N LYS A 55 3.92 1.80 -9.20
CA LYS A 55 2.87 1.70 -8.17
C LYS A 55 3.09 0.47 -7.30
N VAL A 56 2.98 0.66 -5.98
CA VAL A 56 2.97 -0.43 -5.00
C VAL A 56 1.70 -0.39 -4.18
N SER A 57 1.11 -1.55 -3.94
CA SER A 57 -0.08 -1.70 -3.10
C SER A 57 0.32 -2.31 -1.76
N ILE A 58 -0.03 -1.67 -0.65
CA ILE A 58 0.29 -2.12 0.71
C ILE A 58 -1.01 -2.26 1.51
N SER A 59 -1.22 -3.39 2.17
CA SER A 59 -2.45 -3.62 2.94
C SER A 59 -2.36 -3.05 4.36
N LEU A 60 -3.37 -2.29 4.78
CA LEU A 60 -3.52 -1.74 6.13
C LEU A 60 -4.99 -1.86 6.56
N HIS A 61 -5.27 -2.80 7.47
CA HIS A 61 -6.64 -3.16 7.86
C HIS A 61 -7.15 -2.55 9.18
N GLY A 62 -6.34 -1.74 9.85
CA GLY A 62 -6.69 -1.11 11.14
C GLY A 62 -5.87 0.15 11.35
N ASP A 63 -6.37 1.04 12.19
CA ASP A 63 -5.67 2.25 12.65
C ASP A 63 -4.84 2.03 13.92
N ASP A 64 -5.05 0.88 14.57
CA ASP A 64 -4.22 0.37 15.64
C ASP A 64 -3.71 -1.06 15.35
N PRO A 65 -2.68 -1.54 16.08
CA PRO A 65 -2.14 -2.88 15.90
C PRO A 65 -3.15 -4.00 16.10
N GLY A 66 -4.04 -3.90 17.09
CA GLY A 66 -5.02 -4.94 17.41
C GLY A 66 -6.05 -5.10 16.28
N THR A 67 -6.56 -4.00 15.76
CA THR A 67 -7.51 -4.03 14.63
C THR A 67 -6.84 -4.54 13.35
N HIS A 68 -5.62 -4.10 13.04
CA HIS A 68 -4.91 -4.57 11.85
C HIS A 68 -4.63 -6.08 11.88
N GLU A 69 -4.13 -6.58 13.01
CA GLU A 69 -3.66 -7.96 13.12
C GLU A 69 -4.78 -8.98 13.20
N MET A 70 -5.97 -8.57 13.63
CA MET A 70 -7.17 -9.38 13.58
C MET A 70 -7.49 -9.91 12.18
N ILE A 71 -7.18 -9.11 11.14
CA ILE A 71 -7.37 -9.51 9.73
C ILE A 71 -6.08 -10.01 9.11
N ALA A 72 -4.94 -9.40 9.43
CA ALA A 72 -3.66 -9.80 8.86
C ALA A 72 -3.19 -11.20 9.33
N GLY A 73 -3.79 -11.75 10.40
CA GLY A 73 -3.54 -13.11 10.88
C GLY A 73 -2.20 -13.28 11.62
N ASN A 74 -1.54 -12.18 11.99
CA ASN A 74 -0.19 -12.17 12.55
C ASN A 74 -0.17 -11.42 13.90
N GLY A 75 -0.54 -12.09 15.00
CA GLY A 75 -0.81 -11.46 16.31
C GLY A 75 0.43 -11.09 17.14
N ALA A 76 1.20 -10.08 16.76
CA ALA A 76 2.39 -9.66 17.53
C ALA A 76 2.69 -8.15 17.58
N GLY A 77 1.78 -7.26 17.22
CA GLY A 77 1.93 -5.80 17.06
C GLY A 77 2.95 -5.34 16.00
N ARG A 78 3.93 -6.18 15.68
CA ARG A 78 5.11 -5.87 14.86
C ARG A 78 4.75 -5.61 13.40
N HIS A 79 3.66 -6.20 12.92
CA HIS A 79 3.29 -6.08 11.51
C HIS A 79 2.79 -4.67 11.20
N PHE A 80 1.94 -4.12 12.07
CA PHE A 80 1.38 -2.78 11.91
C PHE A 80 2.47 -1.70 11.79
N ASN A 81 3.42 -1.66 12.73
CA ASN A 81 4.50 -0.67 12.70
C ASN A 81 5.43 -0.84 11.48
N THR A 82 5.70 -2.09 11.09
CA THR A 82 6.49 -2.40 9.90
C THR A 82 5.79 -1.90 8.63
N ILE A 83 4.48 -2.09 8.52
CA ILE A 83 3.67 -1.63 7.39
C ILE A 83 3.63 -0.10 7.31
N ARG A 84 3.44 0.60 8.44
CA ARG A 84 3.47 2.07 8.47
C ARG A 84 4.80 2.63 7.98
N GLU A 85 5.90 2.07 8.47
CA GLU A 85 7.24 2.45 8.01
C GLU A 85 7.48 2.07 6.54
N ALA A 86 6.95 0.95 6.08
CA ALA A 86 7.04 0.54 4.68
C ALA A 86 6.32 1.53 3.75
N ILE A 87 5.12 2.00 4.12
CA ILE A 87 4.38 3.03 3.36
C ILE A 87 5.21 4.31 3.28
N LYS A 88 5.73 4.79 4.41
CA LYS A 88 6.56 6.02 4.49
C LYS A 88 7.84 5.96 3.68
N LYS A 89 8.46 4.79 3.62
CA LYS A 89 9.68 4.60 2.85
C LYS A 89 9.40 4.40 1.36
N ALA A 90 8.36 3.65 1.02
CA ALA A 90 7.97 3.40 -0.36
C ALA A 90 7.42 4.64 -1.07
N SER A 91 6.72 5.53 -0.34
CA SER A 91 6.14 6.77 -0.89
C SER A 91 7.17 7.77 -1.40
N ALA A 92 8.44 7.62 -1.01
CA ALA A 92 9.54 8.42 -1.54
C ALA A 92 9.93 8.03 -2.99
N PHE A 93 9.56 6.85 -3.46
CA PHE A 93 10.01 6.29 -4.73
C PHE A 93 8.87 5.80 -5.63
N PHE A 94 7.74 5.45 -5.05
CA PHE A 94 6.63 4.83 -5.76
C PHE A 94 5.32 5.55 -5.47
N HIS A 95 4.37 5.41 -6.38
CA HIS A 95 2.96 5.68 -6.08
C HIS A 95 2.47 4.59 -5.11
N VAL A 96 2.37 4.91 -3.83
CA VAL A 96 1.83 3.97 -2.84
C VAL A 96 0.31 4.07 -2.78
N GLN A 97 -0.35 2.92 -3.00
CA GLN A 97 -1.77 2.70 -2.74
C GLN A 97 -1.91 1.86 -1.46
N VAL A 98 -2.69 2.33 -0.51
CA VAL A 98 -3.03 1.57 0.69
C VAL A 98 -4.35 0.84 0.49
N LYS A 99 -4.39 -0.47 0.75
CA LYS A 99 -5.60 -1.29 0.66
C LYS A 99 -6.11 -1.62 2.06
N GLY A 100 -7.31 -1.12 2.38
CA GLY A 100 -8.05 -1.48 3.58
C GLY A 100 -9.15 -2.49 3.25
N VAL A 101 -9.38 -3.43 4.17
CA VAL A 101 -10.53 -4.34 4.09
C VAL A 101 -11.45 -3.99 5.24
N MET A 102 -12.68 -3.60 4.91
CA MET A 102 -13.71 -3.16 5.83
C MET A 102 -14.57 -4.34 6.28
N HIS A 103 -14.74 -4.43 7.59
CA HIS A 103 -15.52 -5.45 8.27
C HIS A 103 -16.17 -4.82 9.50
N ARG A 104 -17.07 -5.56 10.17
CA ARG A 104 -17.89 -5.00 11.25
C ARG A 104 -17.09 -4.41 12.41
N LYS A 105 -15.89 -4.93 12.66
CA LYS A 105 -15.05 -4.54 13.81
C LYS A 105 -14.09 -3.38 13.53
N ASN A 106 -13.89 -2.99 12.27
CA ASN A 106 -12.98 -1.88 11.94
C ASN A 106 -13.69 -0.74 11.18
N LEU A 107 -15.02 -0.80 11.05
CA LEU A 107 -15.79 0.20 10.31
C LEU A 107 -15.56 1.61 10.85
N ASP A 108 -15.51 1.75 12.17
CA ASP A 108 -15.28 3.04 12.85
C ASP A 108 -13.80 3.45 12.83
N ALA A 109 -12.88 2.52 12.57
CA ALA A 109 -11.43 2.74 12.48
C ALA A 109 -10.97 3.21 11.09
N PHE A 110 -11.84 3.12 10.07
CA PHE A 110 -11.47 3.49 8.70
C PHE A 110 -10.97 4.93 8.52
N PRO A 111 -11.57 5.96 9.16
CA PRO A 111 -10.99 7.31 9.16
C PRO A 111 -9.53 7.34 9.64
N GLY A 112 -9.22 6.65 10.73
CA GLY A 112 -7.86 6.53 11.23
C GLY A 112 -6.92 5.87 10.22
N ILE A 113 -7.38 4.83 9.49
CA ILE A 113 -6.60 4.18 8.43
C ILE A 113 -6.24 5.17 7.32
N VAL A 114 -7.20 5.99 6.87
CA VAL A 114 -6.98 6.99 5.82
C VAL A 114 -5.96 8.04 6.28
N ASP A 115 -6.11 8.55 7.51
CA ASP A 115 -5.19 9.54 8.06
C ASP A 115 -3.77 9.00 8.21
N LEU A 116 -3.63 7.75 8.68
CA LEU A 116 -2.34 7.09 8.78
C LEU A 116 -1.68 6.88 7.41
N ALA A 117 -2.44 6.46 6.41
CA ALA A 117 -1.96 6.28 5.05
C ALA A 117 -1.48 7.61 4.46
N LYS A 118 -2.28 8.67 4.62
CA LYS A 118 -1.97 10.03 4.14
C LYS A 118 -0.72 10.59 4.83
N ASN A 119 -0.64 10.49 6.16
CA ASN A 119 0.52 10.95 6.93
C ASN A 119 1.80 10.17 6.61
N ALA A 120 1.67 8.93 6.12
CA ALA A 120 2.78 8.13 5.62
C ALA A 120 3.10 8.39 4.13
N GLY A 121 2.38 9.30 3.46
CA GLY A 121 2.64 9.69 2.07
C GLY A 121 2.00 8.78 1.01
N ALA A 122 1.00 7.96 1.38
CA ALA A 122 0.20 7.25 0.39
C ALA A 122 -0.57 8.26 -0.49
N ARG A 123 -0.66 7.97 -1.78
CA ARG A 123 -1.37 8.81 -2.77
C ARG A 123 -2.77 8.29 -3.08
N GLU A 124 -3.04 7.04 -2.72
CA GLU A 124 -4.32 6.39 -2.95
C GLU A 124 -4.68 5.51 -1.75
N VAL A 125 -5.95 5.51 -1.37
CA VAL A 125 -6.52 4.54 -0.43
C VAL A 125 -7.66 3.82 -1.11
N GLN A 126 -7.54 2.50 -1.23
CA GLN A 126 -8.59 1.63 -1.74
C GLN A 126 -9.24 0.89 -0.58
N VAL A 127 -10.56 0.92 -0.55
CA VAL A 127 -11.37 0.22 0.45
C VAL A 127 -12.12 -0.92 -0.22
N GLN A 128 -12.05 -2.11 0.37
CA GLN A 128 -12.80 -3.29 -0.04
C GLN A 128 -13.64 -3.77 1.12
N VAL A 129 -14.84 -4.30 0.85
CA VAL A 129 -15.65 -4.96 1.88
C VAL A 129 -15.17 -6.40 2.05
N LEU A 130 -15.03 -6.87 3.29
CA LEU A 130 -14.75 -8.26 3.58
C LEU A 130 -15.93 -9.13 3.15
N LEU A 131 -15.71 -9.99 2.16
CA LEU A 131 -16.69 -10.96 1.71
C LEU A 131 -16.39 -12.34 2.30
N LYS A 132 -17.45 -13.09 2.57
CA LYS A 132 -17.32 -14.46 3.07
C LYS A 132 -16.89 -15.39 1.94
N GLY A 133 -15.64 -15.83 1.98
CA GLY A 133 -15.05 -16.74 0.99
C GLY A 133 -13.56 -17.03 1.27
N GLY A 134 -13.02 -18.09 0.68
CA GLY A 134 -11.61 -18.49 0.87
C GLY A 134 -11.24 -18.64 2.35
N GLU A 135 -10.09 -18.11 2.75
CA GLU A 135 -9.62 -18.09 4.15
C GLU A 135 -10.55 -17.31 5.09
N ALA A 136 -11.25 -16.29 4.58
CA ALA A 136 -12.21 -15.54 5.38
C ALA A 136 -13.42 -16.41 5.78
N ALA A 137 -13.72 -17.52 5.09
CA ALA A 137 -14.83 -18.40 5.46
C ALA A 137 -14.69 -19.01 6.87
N ARG A 138 -13.47 -19.05 7.42
CA ARG A 138 -13.17 -19.51 8.79
C ARG A 138 -13.49 -18.47 9.87
N LEU A 139 -13.69 -17.20 9.49
CA LEU A 139 -14.01 -16.13 10.43
C LEU A 139 -15.48 -16.23 10.90
N PRO A 140 -15.78 -15.84 12.16
CA PRO A 140 -17.15 -15.87 12.65
C PRO A 140 -18.04 -14.88 11.90
N ASN A 141 -19.32 -15.22 11.71
CA ASN A 141 -20.30 -14.38 11.00
C ASN A 141 -20.35 -12.94 11.54
N SER A 142 -20.09 -12.76 12.84
CA SER A 142 -20.03 -11.45 13.51
C SER A 142 -18.95 -10.50 12.98
N VAL A 143 -18.03 -10.96 12.13
CA VAL A 143 -17.02 -10.11 11.48
C VAL A 143 -17.56 -9.50 10.19
N PHE A 144 -18.48 -10.17 9.50
CA PHE A 144 -19.00 -9.71 8.21
C PHE A 144 -20.03 -8.59 8.38
N LEU A 145 -20.12 -7.75 7.36
CA LEU A 145 -21.11 -6.68 7.29
C LEU A 145 -22.42 -7.26 6.76
N GLU A 146 -23.44 -7.36 7.62
CA GLU A 146 -24.80 -7.75 7.27
C GLU A 146 -25.76 -6.57 7.51
N GLY A 147 -26.87 -6.50 6.75
CA GLY A 147 -27.95 -5.54 6.94
C GLY A 147 -27.48 -4.08 7.03
N THR A 148 -27.73 -3.42 8.16
CA THR A 148 -27.34 -2.02 8.41
C THR A 148 -25.83 -1.79 8.40
N GLY A 149 -25.01 -2.81 8.64
CA GLY A 149 -23.54 -2.72 8.55
C GLY A 149 -23.07 -2.51 7.11
N ALA A 150 -23.71 -3.17 6.13
CA ALA A 150 -23.41 -2.96 4.72
C ALA A 150 -23.82 -1.55 4.26
N MET A 151 -24.96 -1.05 4.74
CA MET A 151 -25.38 0.34 4.51
C MET A 151 -24.42 1.36 5.13
N LYS A 152 -23.94 1.11 6.36
CA LYS A 152 -22.88 1.94 6.98
C LYS A 152 -21.59 1.92 6.17
N ALA A 153 -21.17 0.77 5.66
CA ALA A 153 -19.97 0.67 4.84
C ALA A 153 -20.11 1.46 3.53
N ILE A 154 -21.28 1.39 2.89
CA ILE A 154 -21.62 2.23 1.73
C ILE A 154 -21.60 3.71 2.12
N LEU A 155 -22.23 4.10 3.25
CA LEU A 155 -22.30 5.49 3.68
C LEU A 155 -20.92 6.08 4.03
N VAL A 156 -20.11 5.29 4.74
CA VAL A 156 -18.71 5.62 5.06
C VAL A 156 -17.93 5.77 3.75
N TYR A 157 -18.06 4.83 2.82
CA TYR A 157 -17.44 4.93 1.49
C TYR A 157 -17.90 6.16 0.70
N SER A 158 -19.19 6.48 0.73
CA SER A 158 -19.78 7.64 0.06
C SER A 158 -19.29 8.95 0.67
N LEU A 159 -19.26 9.06 2.00
CA LEU A 159 -18.73 10.22 2.74
C LEU A 159 -17.24 10.42 2.49
N PHE A 160 -16.46 9.31 2.44
CA PHE A 160 -15.05 9.35 2.06
C PHE A 160 -14.86 9.81 0.62
N ALA A 161 -15.61 9.26 -0.33
CA ALA A 161 -15.52 9.64 -1.74
C ALA A 161 -15.87 11.13 -1.97
N THR A 162 -16.86 11.67 -1.25
CA THR A 162 -17.22 13.10 -1.32
C THR A 162 -16.17 14.00 -0.70
N ASN A 163 -15.62 13.69 0.48
CA ASN A 163 -14.62 14.53 1.13
C ASN A 163 -13.24 14.47 0.45
N MET A 164 -12.89 13.33 -0.16
CA MET A 164 -11.63 13.14 -0.89
C MET A 164 -11.64 13.76 -2.30
N SER A 165 -12.80 14.16 -2.84
CA SER A 165 -12.89 14.88 -4.12
C SER A 165 -12.19 16.24 -4.13
N SER A 166 -11.86 16.78 -2.95
CA SER A 166 -11.12 18.04 -2.78
C SER A 166 -9.59 17.87 -2.80
N HIS A 167 -9.05 16.66 -2.70
CA HIS A 167 -7.61 16.38 -2.65
C HIS A 167 -7.29 15.11 -3.45
N SER A 168 -6.54 15.23 -4.55
CA SER A 168 -5.69 14.27 -5.30
C SER A 168 -5.86 12.72 -5.20
N PHE A 169 -6.92 12.19 -4.63
CA PHE A 169 -7.15 10.77 -4.39
C PHE A 169 -8.10 10.27 -5.47
N ARG A 170 -7.50 9.81 -6.56
CA ARG A 170 -8.26 9.26 -7.67
C ARG A 170 -8.55 7.79 -7.39
N LYS A 171 -9.83 7.49 -7.18
CA LYS A 171 -10.48 6.19 -7.28
C LYS A 171 -10.51 5.35 -5.99
N ALA A 172 -11.68 5.35 -5.36
CA ALA A 172 -12.11 4.20 -4.58
C ALA A 172 -12.69 3.19 -5.58
N SER A 173 -12.18 1.95 -5.63
CA SER A 173 -12.77 0.88 -6.43
C SER A 173 -13.10 -0.34 -5.58
N SER A 174 -14.36 -0.76 -5.61
CA SER A 174 -14.83 -2.04 -5.10
C SER A 174 -14.48 -3.15 -6.11
N THR A 175 -13.24 -3.61 -6.12
CA THR A 175 -12.84 -4.75 -6.96
C THR A 175 -12.59 -5.98 -6.09
N CYS A 176 -13.42 -6.99 -6.29
CA CYS A 176 -13.31 -8.33 -5.72
C CYS A 176 -12.19 -9.16 -6.39
N LEU A 177 -10.96 -8.63 -6.51
CA LEU A 177 -9.83 -9.38 -7.07
C LEU A 177 -8.49 -8.99 -6.41
N PRO A 178 -7.58 -9.97 -6.20
CA PRO A 178 -6.25 -9.72 -5.66
C PRO A 178 -5.43 -8.94 -6.69
N SER A 179 -5.26 -7.65 -6.47
CA SER A 179 -4.40 -6.85 -7.35
C SER A 179 -2.96 -7.00 -6.89
N PHE A 180 -2.25 -7.94 -7.52
CA PHE A 180 -0.80 -7.95 -7.61
C PHE A 180 -0.32 -6.75 -8.43
N ALA A 181 0.91 -6.33 -8.16
CA ALA A 181 1.54 -5.12 -8.69
C ALA A 181 1.20 -4.85 -10.17
N LEU A 182 0.67 -3.67 -10.45
CA LEU A 182 0.47 -3.20 -11.82
C LEU A 182 1.83 -2.78 -12.37
N VAL A 183 2.41 -3.64 -13.21
CA VAL A 183 3.56 -3.29 -14.07
C VAL A 183 2.98 -2.54 -15.27
N SER A 184 3.39 -1.29 -15.47
CA SER A 184 3.00 -0.45 -16.61
C SER A 184 4.21 0.06 -17.36
#